data_AF-A0A212TCW4-F1
#
_entry.id   AF-A0A212TCW4-F1
#
_cell.length_a   1.000
_cell.length_b   1.000
_cell.length_c   1.000
_cell.angle_alpha   90.00
_cell.angle_beta   90.00
_cell.angle_gamma   90.00
#
_symmetry.space_group_name_H-M   'P 1'
#
loop_
_entity.id
_entity.type
_entity.pdbx_description
1 polymer ?
#
loop_
_entity_poly.entity_id
_entity_poly.type
_entity_poly.pdbx_seq_one_letter_code
_entity_poly.pdbx_strand_id
1 'polypeptide(L)'
;MTANFFKNLKTYSATALFVILTACASSPRHVGPADGVKVGDGSSLKNMVPASQLEQSATKQYNSMKQKASQKNALAPENHPQVIRLRAIAKKILPHAYAWNPDSQAWKWEINLFVSDEVNAFCMPGGKIAFYTGILEKLKLNDDEVATVMGHEIAHALREHARDRIAKAQIGNLGANVLSSALGLGNVGSQALGQGLQILGLSFSRADEKDADLVGMDIAARAGYDPRAGVSLWQKMGQLSQDKDKQPEWLSTHPSGDSRIYEIQRNMMDALILYARAKNTTIDRLPNYKP
;
A
#
# COMPACT_ATOMS: atom_id res chain seq x y z
N MET A 1 10.61 -77.60 20.39
CA MET A 1 11.06 -76.83 21.57
C MET A 1 11.55 -75.48 21.06
N THR A 2 10.65 -74.50 21.03
CA THR A 2 10.64 -73.31 21.92
C THR A 2 11.51 -72.16 21.41
N ALA A 3 10.83 -71.24 20.73
CA ALA A 3 10.94 -69.77 20.74
C ALA A 3 12.30 -69.09 21.01
N ASN A 4 12.71 -68.22 20.09
CA ASN A 4 13.28 -66.92 20.45
C ASN A 4 12.92 -65.87 19.40
N PHE A 5 11.88 -65.11 19.71
CA PHE A 5 11.29 -64.03 18.92
C PHE A 5 12.03 -62.73 19.29
N PHE A 6 13.15 -62.43 18.62
CA PHE A 6 13.85 -61.16 18.82
C PHE A 6 13.31 -60.07 17.88
N LYS A 7 12.65 -59.12 18.54
CA LYS A 7 12.26 -57.76 18.14
C LYS A 7 13.22 -57.12 17.12
N ASN A 8 12.66 -56.54 16.06
CA ASN A 8 13.24 -55.38 15.37
C ASN A 8 12.12 -54.50 14.81
N LEU A 9 11.46 -53.78 15.70
CA LEU A 9 10.60 -52.65 15.34
C LEU A 9 11.52 -51.44 15.16
N LYS A 10 11.91 -51.12 13.92
CA LYS A 10 12.55 -49.84 13.61
C LYS A 10 11.50 -48.75 13.77
N THR A 11 11.56 -48.06 14.89
CA THR A 11 10.83 -46.83 15.18
C THR A 11 11.26 -45.75 14.20
N TYR A 12 10.37 -45.38 13.27
CA TYR A 12 10.49 -44.11 12.55
C TYR A 12 10.18 -42.99 13.55
N SER A 13 11.21 -42.35 14.08
CA SER A 13 11.05 -41.13 14.87
C SER A 13 10.61 -40.01 13.93
N ALA A 14 9.30 -39.78 13.84
CA ALA A 14 8.74 -38.55 13.29
C ALA A 14 9.14 -37.39 14.22
N THR A 15 10.19 -36.65 13.84
CA THR A 15 10.57 -35.42 14.54
C THR A 15 9.53 -34.35 14.22
N ALA A 16 8.49 -34.25 15.04
CA ALA A 16 7.53 -33.15 14.98
C ALA A 16 8.27 -31.85 15.31
N LEU A 17 8.50 -31.02 14.29
CA LEU A 17 9.06 -29.69 14.45
C LEU A 17 8.01 -28.80 15.14
N PHE A 18 8.09 -28.69 16.47
CA PHE A 18 7.27 -27.77 17.24
C PHE A 18 7.73 -26.33 16.93
N VAL A 19 7.02 -25.64 16.05
CA VAL A 19 7.12 -24.18 15.92
C VAL A 19 6.42 -23.58 17.13
N ILE A 20 7.19 -23.22 18.15
CA ILE A 20 6.69 -22.46 19.28
C ILE A 20 6.50 -21.02 18.81
N LEU A 21 5.28 -20.70 18.38
CA LEU A 21 4.82 -19.31 18.22
C LEU A 21 4.63 -18.72 19.63
N THR A 22 5.69 -18.15 20.20
CA THR A 22 5.57 -17.26 21.35
C THR A 22 4.89 -15.97 20.90
N ALA A 23 3.56 -15.96 20.96
CA ALA A 23 2.78 -14.73 20.85
C ALA A 23 2.99 -13.92 22.14
N CYS A 24 3.98 -13.04 22.15
CA CYS A 24 4.01 -11.96 23.13
C CYS A 24 2.77 -11.09 22.89
N ALA A 25 1.77 -11.22 23.76
CA ALA A 25 0.58 -10.37 23.78
C ALA A 25 0.98 -8.96 24.23
N SER A 26 1.58 -8.18 23.32
CA SER A 26 1.60 -6.73 23.45
C SER A 26 0.19 -6.22 23.17
N SER A 27 -0.40 -5.47 24.11
CA SER A 27 -1.65 -4.76 23.89
C SER A 27 -1.58 -3.99 22.55
N PRO A 28 -2.66 -3.98 21.76
CA PRO A 28 -2.67 -3.32 20.46
C PRO A 28 -2.31 -1.85 20.63
N ARG A 29 -1.13 -1.44 20.12
CA ARG A 29 -0.80 -0.02 19.98
C ARG A 29 -1.61 0.44 18.78
N HIS A 30 -2.67 1.21 19.02
CA HIS A 30 -3.36 1.94 17.96
C HIS A 30 -2.31 2.72 17.15
N VAL A 31 -2.09 2.27 15.91
CA VAL A 31 -1.18 2.94 14.97
C VAL A 31 -1.99 4.00 14.25
N GLY A 32 -1.91 5.24 14.74
CA GLY A 32 -2.57 6.40 14.15
C GLY A 32 -2.83 7.53 15.15
N PRO A 33 -3.33 8.69 14.69
CA PRO A 33 -3.83 9.75 15.56
C PRO A 33 -4.94 9.25 16.50
N ALA A 34 -5.11 9.93 17.65
CA ALA A 34 -6.15 9.60 18.63
C ALA A 34 -7.57 9.99 18.16
N ASP A 35 -7.67 10.87 17.17
CA ASP A 35 -8.91 11.32 16.54
C ASP A 35 -8.94 10.92 15.05
N GLY A 36 -10.08 11.11 14.39
CA GLY A 36 -10.23 10.78 12.97
C GLY A 36 -10.63 9.32 12.74
N VAL A 37 -10.20 8.77 11.60
CA VAL A 37 -10.57 7.41 11.19
C VAL A 37 -9.92 6.36 12.08
N LYS A 38 -10.55 5.19 12.20
CA LYS A 38 -10.03 4.06 12.98
C LYS A 38 -9.73 2.89 12.07
N VAL A 39 -8.49 2.43 12.11
CA VAL A 39 -8.02 1.21 11.43
C VAL A 39 -7.35 0.30 12.45
N GLY A 40 -7.26 -1.01 12.15
CA GLY A 40 -6.60 -1.97 13.05
C GLY A 40 -5.07 -1.84 13.03
N ASP A 41 -4.37 -2.76 13.69
CA ASP A 41 -2.89 -2.75 13.76
C ASP A 41 -2.20 -3.26 12.47
N GLY A 42 -3.00 -3.81 11.54
CA GLY A 42 -2.50 -4.50 10.37
C GLY A 42 -1.92 -5.88 10.71
N SER A 43 -1.30 -6.52 9.71
CA SER A 43 -0.69 -7.85 9.88
C SER A 43 0.66 -7.77 10.61
N SER A 44 0.90 -8.69 11.54
CA SER A 44 2.20 -8.85 12.21
C SER A 44 3.24 -9.55 11.34
N LEU A 45 2.83 -10.22 10.25
CA LEU A 45 3.73 -10.95 9.35
C LEU A 45 4.75 -10.03 8.68
N LYS A 46 4.41 -8.75 8.49
CA LYS A 46 5.32 -7.73 7.96
C LYS A 46 6.67 -7.66 8.69
N ASN A 47 6.72 -8.04 9.98
CA ASN A 47 7.95 -8.03 10.77
C ASN A 47 8.97 -9.11 10.34
N MET A 48 8.58 -10.06 9.48
CA MET A 48 9.50 -11.05 8.90
C MET A 48 10.42 -10.44 7.83
N VAL A 49 10.05 -9.28 7.27
CA VAL A 49 10.82 -8.56 6.26
C VAL A 49 11.34 -7.27 6.90
N PRO A 50 12.66 -7.06 7.03
CA PRO A 50 13.20 -5.83 7.57
C PRO A 50 12.78 -4.60 6.74
N ALA A 51 12.27 -3.54 7.39
CA ALA A 51 11.87 -2.30 6.73
C ALA A 51 12.99 -1.73 5.85
N SER A 52 14.19 -1.65 6.42
CA SER A 52 15.38 -1.08 5.76
C SER A 52 15.77 -1.82 4.47
N GLN A 53 15.61 -3.14 4.43
CA GLN A 53 15.86 -3.95 3.22
C GLN A 53 14.86 -3.58 2.11
N LEU A 54 13.60 -3.39 2.47
CA LEU A 54 12.55 -3.03 1.54
C LEU A 54 12.73 -1.59 1.03
N GLU A 55 13.03 -0.64 1.91
CA GLU A 55 13.32 0.75 1.57
C GLU A 55 14.54 0.90 0.66
N GLN A 56 15.60 0.12 0.90
CA GLN A 56 16.77 0.09 0.02
C GLN A 56 16.42 -0.47 -1.36
N SER A 57 15.61 -1.54 -1.41
CA SER A 57 15.14 -2.15 -2.67
C SER A 57 14.24 -1.19 -3.44
N ALA A 58 13.33 -0.49 -2.75
CA ALA A 58 12.47 0.55 -3.30
C ALA A 58 13.29 1.70 -3.90
N THR A 59 14.27 2.20 -3.16
CA THR A 59 15.15 3.28 -3.64
C THR A 59 15.89 2.89 -4.92
N LYS A 60 16.45 1.68 -4.97
CA LYS A 60 17.15 1.16 -6.17
C LYS A 60 16.20 1.04 -7.36
N GLN A 61 15.01 0.43 -7.17
CA GLN A 61 14.00 0.29 -8.22
C GLN A 61 13.53 1.65 -8.74
N TYR A 62 13.18 2.57 -7.84
CA TYR A 62 12.69 3.89 -8.20
C TYR A 62 13.72 4.71 -8.98
N ASN A 63 14.99 4.67 -8.58
CA ASN A 63 16.07 5.31 -9.33
C ASN A 63 16.24 4.70 -10.73
N SER A 64 16.15 3.38 -10.86
CA SER A 64 16.17 2.71 -12.17
C SER A 64 14.99 3.15 -13.05
N MET A 65 13.78 3.25 -12.48
CA MET A 65 12.60 3.74 -13.19
C MET A 65 12.77 5.18 -13.68
N LYS A 66 13.22 6.08 -12.80
CA LYS A 66 13.48 7.49 -13.17
C LYS A 66 14.53 7.59 -14.28
N GLN A 67 15.62 6.82 -14.18
CA GLN A 67 16.67 6.81 -15.21
C GLN A 67 16.12 6.35 -16.56
N LYS A 68 15.36 5.24 -16.60
CA LYS A 68 14.74 4.73 -17.82
C LYS A 68 13.73 5.72 -18.41
N ALA A 69 12.91 6.36 -17.57
CA ALA A 69 11.95 7.36 -18.00
C ALA A 69 12.66 8.60 -18.56
N SER A 70 13.68 9.09 -17.87
CA SER A 70 14.50 10.22 -18.31
C SER A 70 15.16 9.95 -19.67
N GLN A 71 15.73 8.76 -19.89
CA GLN A 71 16.29 8.36 -21.19
C GLN A 71 15.27 8.35 -22.34
N LYS A 72 13.99 8.15 -22.01
CA LYS A 72 12.88 8.16 -22.97
C LYS A 72 12.16 9.51 -23.06
N ASN A 73 12.69 10.56 -22.41
CA ASN A 73 12.00 11.85 -22.24
C ASN A 73 10.60 11.72 -21.59
N ALA A 74 10.39 10.68 -20.79
CA ALA A 74 9.14 10.32 -20.13
C ALA A 74 9.14 10.66 -18.63
N LEU A 75 10.11 11.44 -18.15
CA LEU A 75 10.14 11.99 -16.79
C LEU A 75 9.93 13.51 -16.89
N ALA A 76 8.84 14.02 -16.34
CA ALA A 76 8.54 15.44 -16.42
C ALA A 76 9.59 16.26 -15.63
N PRO A 77 10.01 17.42 -16.14
CA PRO A 77 10.98 18.27 -15.46
C PRO A 77 10.42 18.91 -14.19
N GLU A 78 11.31 19.35 -13.31
CA GLU A 78 10.99 19.96 -12.01
C GLU A 78 10.05 21.17 -12.09
N ASN A 79 10.12 21.93 -13.20
CA ASN A 79 9.30 23.12 -13.46
C ASN A 79 7.97 22.79 -14.17
N HIS A 80 7.67 21.52 -14.44
CA HIS A 80 6.40 21.13 -15.06
C HIS A 80 5.23 21.50 -14.15
N PRO A 81 4.13 22.13 -14.65
CA PRO A 81 3.02 22.59 -13.82
C PRO A 81 2.40 21.51 -12.93
N GLN A 82 2.22 20.29 -13.47
CA GLN A 82 1.70 19.17 -12.68
C GLN A 82 2.69 18.68 -11.61
N VAL A 83 4.01 18.78 -11.84
CA VAL A 83 5.02 18.43 -10.81
C VAL A 83 4.95 19.43 -9.65
N ILE A 84 4.86 20.73 -9.96
CA ILE A 84 4.69 21.80 -8.97
C ILE A 84 3.41 21.57 -8.15
N ARG A 85 2.29 21.30 -8.84
CA ARG A 85 0.99 20.99 -8.22
C ARG A 85 1.08 19.79 -7.28
N LEU A 86 1.60 18.66 -7.74
CA LEU A 86 1.75 17.45 -6.93
C LEU A 86 2.60 17.70 -5.68
N ARG A 87 3.71 18.44 -5.81
CA ARG A 87 4.57 18.76 -4.68
C ARG A 87 3.93 19.73 -3.69
N ALA A 88 3.13 20.67 -4.18
CA ALA A 88 2.34 21.55 -3.32
C ALA A 88 1.30 20.76 -2.51
N ILE A 89 0.67 19.76 -3.12
CA ILE A 89 -0.26 18.85 -2.43
C ILE A 89 0.48 18.00 -1.39
N ALA A 90 1.57 17.34 -1.80
CA ALA A 90 2.40 16.53 -0.91
C ALA A 90 2.89 17.32 0.31
N LYS A 91 3.33 18.57 0.11
CA LYS A 91 3.79 19.45 1.19
C LYS A 91 2.75 19.65 2.29
N LYS A 92 1.46 19.62 1.96
CA LYS A 92 0.37 19.71 2.96
C LYS A 92 0.04 18.36 3.61
N ILE A 93 0.16 17.25 2.87
CA ILE A 93 -0.17 15.90 3.36
C ILE A 93 0.92 15.33 4.27
N LEU A 94 2.20 15.44 3.87
CA LEU A 94 3.32 14.78 4.54
C LEU A 94 3.47 15.09 6.05
N PRO A 95 3.16 16.31 6.56
CA PRO A 95 3.16 16.58 8.00
C PRO A 95 2.23 15.65 8.82
N HIS A 96 1.23 15.04 8.20
CA HIS A 96 0.28 14.13 8.87
C HIS A 96 0.70 12.65 8.78
N ALA A 97 1.78 12.33 8.06
CA ALA A 97 2.27 10.96 7.90
C ALA A 97 2.87 10.37 9.17
N TYR A 98 3.59 11.18 9.95
CA TYR A 98 4.34 10.74 11.13
C TYR A 98 3.47 10.03 12.18
N ALA A 99 2.25 10.54 12.40
CA ALA A 99 1.32 9.96 13.37
C ALA A 99 0.88 8.53 13.01
N TRP A 100 0.97 8.15 11.73
CA TRP A 100 0.64 6.83 11.22
C TRP A 100 1.85 5.92 11.10
N ASN A 101 3.05 6.47 10.90
CA ASN A 101 4.30 5.72 10.94
C ASN A 101 5.47 6.63 11.35
N PRO A 102 6.02 6.48 12.57
CA PRO A 102 7.13 7.31 13.04
C PRO A 102 8.40 7.22 12.18
N ASP A 103 8.66 6.07 11.55
CA ASP A 103 9.85 5.88 10.69
C ASP A 103 9.81 6.78 9.45
N SER A 104 8.61 7.24 9.06
CA SER A 104 8.42 8.16 7.94
C SER A 104 9.10 9.52 8.11
N GLN A 105 9.49 9.89 9.34
CA GLN A 105 10.29 11.08 9.60
C GLN A 105 11.69 11.00 8.98
N ALA A 106 12.25 9.79 8.86
CA ALA A 106 13.55 9.56 8.26
C ALA A 106 13.48 9.33 6.73
N TRP A 107 12.27 9.20 6.18
CA TRP A 107 12.09 8.92 4.75
C TRP A 107 12.49 10.12 3.89
N LYS A 108 13.13 9.81 2.77
CA LYS A 108 13.50 10.79 1.74
C LYS A 108 12.36 10.89 0.74
N TRP A 109 11.37 11.71 1.04
CA TRP A 109 10.21 11.90 0.18
C TRP A 109 10.61 12.46 -1.19
N GLU A 110 10.21 11.76 -2.25
CA GLU A 110 10.41 12.16 -3.63
C GLU A 110 9.09 12.07 -4.38
N ILE A 111 8.74 13.12 -5.12
CA ILE A 111 7.49 13.21 -5.88
C ILE A 111 7.86 13.54 -7.32
N ASN A 112 7.59 12.60 -8.22
CA ASN A 112 7.91 12.71 -9.64
C ASN A 112 6.69 12.36 -10.50
N LEU A 113 6.64 12.95 -11.69
CA LEU A 113 5.61 12.71 -12.69
C LEU A 113 6.22 12.01 -13.91
N PHE A 114 5.64 10.88 -14.26
CA PHE A 114 5.97 10.10 -15.45
C PHE A 114 5.00 10.48 -16.57
N VAL A 115 5.53 10.87 -17.72
CA VAL A 115 4.72 11.23 -18.90
C VAL A 115 4.34 9.94 -19.61
N SER A 116 3.09 9.53 -19.44
CA SER A 116 2.53 8.30 -19.98
C SER A 116 1.02 8.31 -19.85
N ASP A 117 0.32 7.74 -20.83
CA ASP A 117 -1.14 7.60 -20.86
C ASP A 117 -1.68 6.60 -19.82
N GLU A 118 -0.80 5.93 -19.09
CA GLU A 118 -1.17 4.99 -18.04
C GLU A 118 -1.93 5.69 -16.90
N VAL A 119 -3.07 5.11 -16.51
CA VAL A 119 -3.83 5.56 -15.33
C VAL A 119 -3.24 4.87 -14.12
N ASN A 120 -2.20 5.49 -13.55
CA ASN A 120 -1.48 4.95 -12.41
C ASN A 120 -0.88 6.03 -11.51
N ALA A 121 -0.69 5.67 -10.25
CA ALA A 121 0.12 6.35 -9.25
C ALA A 121 0.54 5.31 -8.21
N PHE A 122 1.69 5.50 -7.56
CA PHE A 122 2.12 4.62 -6.47
C PHE A 122 3.03 5.35 -5.48
N CYS A 123 3.14 4.81 -4.26
CA CYS A 123 4.19 5.19 -3.31
C CYS A 123 4.96 3.95 -2.85
N MET A 124 6.26 3.90 -3.17
CA MET A 124 7.13 2.84 -2.65
C MET A 124 7.61 3.17 -1.22
N PRO A 125 7.96 2.14 -0.42
CA PRO A 125 8.59 2.31 0.89
C PRO A 125 9.77 3.29 0.88
N GLY A 126 9.89 4.10 1.94
CA GLY A 126 10.89 5.17 2.00
C GLY A 126 10.48 6.46 1.29
N GLY A 127 9.20 6.59 0.92
CA GLY A 127 8.59 7.83 0.45
C GLY A 127 8.79 8.15 -1.03
N LYS A 128 8.80 7.14 -1.91
CA LYS A 128 9.00 7.36 -3.36
C LYS A 128 7.65 7.38 -4.09
N ILE A 129 7.13 8.57 -4.35
CA ILE A 129 5.81 8.78 -4.96
C ILE A 129 5.96 9.02 -6.46
N ALA A 130 5.25 8.24 -7.26
CA ALA A 130 5.11 8.45 -8.70
C ALA A 130 3.65 8.72 -9.05
N PHE A 131 3.43 9.70 -9.90
CA PHE A 131 2.18 9.89 -10.63
C PHE A 131 2.45 9.73 -12.13
N TYR A 132 1.44 9.30 -12.88
CA TYR A 132 1.47 9.26 -14.34
C TYR A 132 0.55 10.35 -14.89
N THR A 133 0.87 10.96 -16.03
CA THR A 133 -0.01 11.99 -16.62
C THR A 133 -1.41 11.43 -16.91
N GLY A 134 -1.51 10.16 -17.29
CA GLY A 134 -2.78 9.49 -17.58
C GLY A 134 -3.78 9.51 -16.43
N ILE A 135 -3.37 9.29 -15.16
CA ILE A 135 -4.32 9.35 -14.03
C ILE A 135 -4.89 10.74 -13.82
N LEU A 136 -4.07 11.78 -14.03
CA LEU A 136 -4.48 13.17 -13.85
C LEU A 136 -5.41 13.62 -14.97
N GLU A 137 -5.07 13.29 -16.21
CA GLU A 137 -5.70 13.85 -17.41
C GLU A 137 -6.95 13.08 -17.82
N LYS A 138 -6.92 11.74 -17.78
CA LYS A 138 -8.06 10.91 -18.21
C LYS A 138 -9.23 10.97 -17.24
N LEU A 139 -8.95 11.11 -15.94
CA LEU A 139 -9.97 11.29 -14.92
C LEU A 139 -10.29 12.76 -14.64
N LYS A 140 -9.51 13.70 -15.21
CA LYS A 140 -9.65 15.14 -14.98
C LYS A 140 -9.67 15.48 -13.48
N LEU A 141 -8.63 15.03 -12.77
CA LEU A 141 -8.60 15.11 -11.31
C LEU A 141 -8.42 16.56 -10.83
N ASN A 142 -9.31 17.01 -9.96
CA ASN A 142 -9.15 18.25 -9.19
C ASN A 142 -8.15 18.04 -8.03
N ASP A 143 -7.83 19.10 -7.27
CA ASP A 143 -6.81 19.01 -6.20
C ASP A 143 -7.22 18.08 -5.05
N ASP A 144 -8.50 18.02 -4.70
CA ASP A 144 -9.00 17.13 -3.64
C ASP A 144 -8.90 15.65 -4.07
N GLU A 145 -9.14 15.35 -5.34
CA GLU A 145 -9.02 13.99 -5.88
C GLU A 145 -7.56 13.57 -6.06
N VAL A 146 -6.67 14.49 -6.47
CA VAL A 146 -5.23 14.23 -6.48
C VAL A 146 -4.72 13.98 -5.06
N ALA A 147 -5.19 14.76 -4.08
CA ALA A 147 -4.87 14.53 -2.68
C ALA A 147 -5.41 13.20 -2.16
N THR A 148 -6.57 12.75 -2.63
CA THR A 148 -7.13 11.43 -2.31
C THR A 148 -6.23 10.31 -2.84
N VAL A 149 -5.85 10.35 -4.12
CA VAL A 149 -4.92 9.36 -4.70
C VAL A 149 -3.58 9.39 -3.95
N MET A 150 -3.02 10.58 -3.73
CA MET A 150 -1.74 10.71 -3.04
C MET A 150 -1.79 10.20 -1.60
N GLY A 151 -2.86 10.53 -0.88
CA GLY A 151 -3.08 10.08 0.50
C GLY A 151 -3.19 8.55 0.57
N HIS A 152 -3.94 7.95 -0.36
CA HIS A 152 -4.08 6.50 -0.49
C HIS A 152 -2.72 5.81 -0.72
N GLU A 153 -1.93 6.30 -1.67
CA GLU A 153 -0.60 5.75 -1.94
C GLU A 153 0.35 5.91 -0.75
N ILE A 154 0.36 7.09 -0.12
CA ILE A 154 1.15 7.33 1.10
C ILE A 154 0.71 6.36 2.20
N ALA A 155 -0.58 6.10 2.36
CA ALA A 155 -1.10 5.17 3.36
C ALA A 155 -0.58 3.74 3.15
N HIS A 156 -0.49 3.24 1.91
CA HIS A 156 0.13 1.94 1.64
C HIS A 156 1.57 1.85 2.17
N ALA A 157 2.36 2.91 1.97
CA ALA A 157 3.72 2.97 2.48
C ALA A 157 3.74 3.04 4.01
N LEU A 158 2.96 3.94 4.62
CA LEU A 158 2.92 4.13 6.07
C LEU A 158 2.47 2.86 6.81
N ARG A 159 1.49 2.15 6.25
CA ARG A 159 0.94 0.91 6.79
C ARG A 159 1.77 -0.33 6.44
N GLU A 160 2.80 -0.15 5.61
CA GLU A 160 3.77 -1.16 5.18
C GLU A 160 3.12 -2.36 4.47
N HIS A 161 2.06 -2.11 3.70
CA HIS A 161 1.31 -3.16 2.99
C HIS A 161 2.21 -3.98 2.03
N ALA A 162 3.20 -3.34 1.39
CA ALA A 162 4.16 -4.05 0.55
C ALA A 162 5.01 -5.05 1.35
N ARG A 163 5.40 -4.67 2.58
CA ARG A 163 6.20 -5.51 3.48
C ARG A 163 5.40 -6.74 3.93
N ASP A 164 4.13 -6.53 4.25
CA ASP A 164 3.21 -7.63 4.57
C ASP A 164 2.96 -8.55 3.37
N ARG A 165 2.73 -7.98 2.17
CA ARG A 165 2.52 -8.76 0.95
C ARG A 165 3.72 -9.66 0.62
N ILE A 166 4.93 -9.13 0.75
CA ILE A 166 6.17 -9.88 0.54
C ILE A 166 6.32 -10.97 1.61
N ALA A 167 6.06 -10.66 2.88
CA ALA A 167 6.11 -11.66 3.95
C ALA A 167 5.14 -12.82 3.70
N LYS A 168 3.89 -12.51 3.33
CA LYS A 168 2.87 -13.51 2.94
C LYS A 168 3.32 -14.36 1.76
N ALA A 169 3.95 -13.76 0.74
CA ALA A 169 4.50 -14.50 -0.39
C ALA A 169 5.65 -15.43 0.01
N GLN A 170 6.55 -14.99 0.89
CA GLN A 170 7.64 -15.82 1.40
C GLN A 170 7.11 -17.03 2.18
N ILE A 171 6.11 -16.83 3.04
CA ILE A 171 5.46 -17.93 3.79
C ILE A 171 4.78 -18.91 2.83
N GLY A 172 4.04 -18.40 1.84
CA GLY A 172 3.39 -19.23 0.83
C GLY A 172 4.39 -20.11 0.08
N ASN A 173 5.52 -19.55 -0.35
CA ASN A 173 6.58 -20.27 -1.03
C ASN A 173 7.24 -21.32 -0.13
N LEU A 174 7.48 -21.01 1.15
CA LEU A 174 7.98 -21.99 2.12
C LEU A 174 7.02 -23.17 2.28
N GLY A 175 5.72 -22.89 2.42
CA GLY A 175 4.68 -23.93 2.50
C GLY A 175 4.62 -24.81 1.26
N ALA A 176 4.69 -24.19 0.07
CA ALA A 176 4.72 -24.91 -1.20
C ALA A 176 5.98 -25.80 -1.34
N ASN A 177 7.15 -25.31 -0.92
CA ASN A 177 8.40 -26.08 -0.93
C ASN A 177 8.35 -27.29 0.02
N VAL A 178 7.81 -27.11 1.23
CA VAL A 178 7.63 -28.21 2.19
C VAL A 178 6.69 -29.27 1.62
N LEU A 179 5.55 -28.86 1.04
CA LEU A 179 4.60 -29.77 0.42
C LEU A 179 5.22 -30.49 -0.79
N SER A 180 5.90 -29.78 -1.67
CA SER A 180 6.58 -30.35 -2.83
C SER A 180 7.67 -31.35 -2.44
N SER A 181 8.45 -31.02 -1.41
CA SER A 181 9.46 -31.92 -0.86
C SER A 181 8.83 -33.19 -0.25
N ALA A 182 7.72 -33.05 0.48
CA ALA A 182 6.99 -34.19 1.04
C ALA A 182 6.37 -35.09 -0.05
N LEU A 183 5.97 -34.52 -1.19
CA LEU A 183 5.45 -35.24 -2.35
C LEU A 183 6.55 -35.78 -3.29
N GLY A 184 7.84 -35.59 -2.96
CA GLY A 184 8.96 -36.05 -3.78
C GLY A 184 9.14 -35.28 -5.10
N LEU A 185 8.50 -34.11 -5.24
CA LEU A 185 8.52 -33.28 -6.45
C LEU A 185 9.74 -32.32 -6.50
N GLY A 186 10.57 -32.31 -5.45
CA GLY A 186 11.77 -31.46 -5.34
C GLY A 186 11.47 -30.04 -4.84
N ASN A 187 12.51 -29.22 -4.66
CA ASN A 187 12.36 -27.82 -4.24
C ASN A 187 11.88 -26.96 -5.42
N VAL A 188 10.66 -26.43 -5.35
CA VAL A 188 10.08 -25.51 -6.33
C VAL A 188 10.12 -24.09 -5.75
N GLY A 189 11.29 -23.47 -5.78
CA GLY A 189 11.41 -22.03 -5.54
C GLY A 189 12.26 -21.66 -4.34
N SER A 190 13.57 -21.54 -4.57
CA SER A 190 14.51 -20.84 -3.68
C SER A 190 15.29 -19.74 -4.42
N GLN A 191 14.73 -19.18 -5.48
CA GLN A 191 15.31 -18.04 -6.19
C GLN A 191 14.63 -16.73 -5.77
N ALA A 192 15.08 -16.13 -4.66
CA ALA A 192 14.70 -14.74 -4.35
C ALA A 192 15.64 -14.00 -3.39
N LEU A 193 16.60 -14.66 -2.73
CA LEU A 193 17.39 -14.01 -1.67
C LEU A 193 18.56 -13.15 -2.20
N GLY A 194 18.96 -13.31 -3.48
CA GLY A 194 20.09 -12.58 -4.08
C GLY A 194 19.72 -11.45 -5.04
N GLN A 195 18.49 -11.41 -5.54
CA GLN A 195 17.96 -10.33 -6.37
C GLN A 195 17.06 -9.48 -5.47
N GLY A 196 17.21 -8.14 -5.48
CA GLY A 196 16.42 -7.26 -4.60
C GLY A 196 14.91 -7.52 -4.70
N LEU A 197 14.16 -7.26 -3.62
CA LEU A 197 12.73 -7.54 -3.55
C LEU A 197 11.99 -6.74 -4.64
N GLN A 198 11.26 -7.39 -5.55
CA GLN A 198 10.43 -6.70 -6.54
C GLN A 198 9.18 -6.11 -5.87
N ILE A 199 9.01 -4.79 -5.95
CA ILE A 199 7.94 -4.05 -5.26
C ILE A 199 6.90 -3.50 -6.23
N LEU A 200 7.34 -3.07 -7.41
CA LEU A 200 6.43 -2.58 -8.44
C LEU A 200 5.53 -3.71 -8.95
N GLY A 201 4.23 -3.43 -9.09
CA GLY A 201 3.23 -4.38 -9.56
C GLY A 201 2.67 -5.31 -8.48
N LEU A 202 3.00 -5.08 -7.20
CA LEU A 202 2.34 -5.80 -6.11
C LEU A 202 0.85 -5.42 -6.08
N SER A 203 0.00 -6.45 -6.07
CA SER A 203 -1.43 -6.30 -5.84
C SER A 203 -1.73 -6.51 -4.35
N PHE A 204 -2.53 -5.62 -3.77
CA PHE A 204 -2.84 -5.62 -2.34
C PHE A 204 -4.16 -6.31 -2.01
N SER A 205 -4.33 -6.73 -0.76
CA SER A 205 -5.58 -7.37 -0.32
C SER A 205 -6.70 -6.34 -0.12
N ARG A 206 -7.95 -6.78 -0.12
CA ARG A 206 -9.10 -5.89 0.16
C ARG A 206 -9.00 -5.20 1.54
N ALA A 207 -8.34 -5.84 2.50
CA ALA A 207 -8.11 -5.25 3.82
C ALA A 207 -7.07 -4.12 3.76
N ASP A 208 -5.98 -4.34 3.01
CA ASP A 208 -4.95 -3.32 2.78
C ASP A 208 -5.53 -2.10 2.05
N GLU A 209 -6.37 -2.33 1.04
CA GLU A 209 -7.05 -1.26 0.29
C GLU A 209 -8.00 -0.44 1.18
N LYS A 210 -8.75 -1.11 2.05
CA LYS A 210 -9.62 -0.43 3.02
C LYS A 210 -8.80 0.42 4.00
N ASP A 211 -7.71 -0.14 4.54
CA ASP A 211 -6.83 0.59 5.44
C ASP A 211 -6.23 1.82 4.73
N ALA A 212 -5.79 1.66 3.47
CA ALA A 212 -5.23 2.75 2.68
C ALA A 212 -6.25 3.83 2.31
N ASP A 213 -7.51 3.46 2.00
CA ASP A 213 -8.60 4.42 1.80
C ASP A 213 -8.86 5.27 3.04
N LEU A 214 -8.98 4.64 4.20
CA LEU A 214 -9.33 5.34 5.43
C LEU A 214 -8.19 6.24 5.88
N VAL A 215 -6.97 5.70 5.97
CA VAL A 215 -5.78 6.47 6.37
C VAL A 215 -5.48 7.57 5.36
N GLY A 216 -5.60 7.29 4.06
CA GLY A 216 -5.41 8.27 2.99
C GLY A 216 -6.42 9.41 3.06
N MET A 217 -7.69 9.09 3.29
CA MET A 217 -8.76 10.08 3.51
C MET A 217 -8.49 10.93 4.75
N ASP A 218 -8.02 10.34 5.85
CA ASP A 218 -7.69 11.05 7.09
C ASP A 218 -6.56 12.07 6.88
N ILE A 219 -5.43 11.66 6.30
CA ILE A 219 -4.30 12.56 6.10
C ILE A 219 -4.59 13.65 5.06
N ALA A 220 -5.39 13.35 4.04
CA ALA A 220 -5.85 14.34 3.06
C ALA A 220 -6.82 15.36 3.70
N ALA A 221 -7.75 14.90 4.54
CA ALA A 221 -8.68 15.78 5.26
C ALA A 221 -7.94 16.72 6.22
N ARG A 222 -6.96 16.21 6.99
CA ARG A 222 -6.11 17.04 7.86
C ARG A 222 -5.30 18.08 7.09
N ALA A 223 -4.88 17.74 5.87
CA ALA A 223 -4.19 18.65 4.96
C ALA A 223 -5.11 19.70 4.31
N GLY A 224 -6.41 19.66 4.61
CA GLY A 224 -7.40 20.63 4.13
C GLY A 224 -7.95 20.32 2.74
N TYR A 225 -7.93 19.04 2.33
CA TYR A 225 -8.60 18.55 1.13
C TYR A 225 -9.93 17.89 1.47
N ASP A 226 -10.92 18.03 0.59
CA ASP A 226 -12.27 17.57 0.84
C ASP A 226 -12.39 16.03 0.77
N PRO A 227 -12.74 15.33 1.85
CA PRO A 227 -12.80 13.87 1.85
C PRO A 227 -13.90 13.30 0.96
N ARG A 228 -14.89 14.12 0.56
CA ARG A 228 -15.92 13.71 -0.40
C ARG A 228 -15.35 13.42 -1.79
N ALA A 229 -14.14 13.92 -2.09
CA ALA A 229 -13.41 13.59 -3.31
C ALA A 229 -13.14 12.09 -3.47
N GLY A 230 -13.05 11.32 -2.38
CA GLY A 230 -12.93 9.85 -2.45
C GLY A 230 -14.08 9.19 -3.19
N VAL A 231 -15.32 9.65 -2.96
CA VAL A 231 -16.50 9.12 -3.65
C VAL A 231 -16.45 9.47 -5.15
N SER A 232 -16.11 10.71 -5.47
CA SER A 232 -15.99 11.18 -6.85
C SER A 232 -14.91 10.43 -7.62
N LEU A 233 -13.73 10.26 -7.02
CA LEU A 233 -12.62 9.50 -7.61
C LEU A 233 -13.05 8.09 -7.99
N TRP A 234 -13.71 7.37 -7.08
CA TRP A 234 -14.19 6.01 -7.35
C TRP A 234 -15.29 5.95 -8.42
N GLN A 235 -16.16 6.96 -8.48
CA GLN A 235 -17.13 7.08 -9.56
C GLN A 235 -16.44 7.30 -10.92
N LYS A 236 -15.44 8.18 -10.98
CA LYS A 236 -14.62 8.43 -12.19
C LYS A 236 -13.87 7.17 -12.63
N MET A 237 -13.25 6.44 -11.69
CA MET A 237 -12.58 5.15 -11.96
C MET A 237 -13.56 4.09 -12.48
N GLY A 238 -14.75 4.00 -11.88
CA GLY A 238 -15.79 3.06 -12.31
C GLY A 238 -16.30 3.35 -13.73
N GLN A 239 -16.45 4.63 -14.09
CA GLN A 239 -16.82 5.04 -15.44
C GLN A 239 -15.74 4.69 -16.47
N LEU A 240 -14.46 4.90 -16.13
CA LEU A 240 -13.35 4.57 -17.01
C LEU A 240 -13.22 3.05 -17.25
N SER A 241 -13.62 2.24 -16.26
CA SER A 241 -13.43 0.78 -16.25
C SER A 241 -14.60 -0.02 -16.85
N GLN A 242 -15.58 0.65 -17.46
CA GLN A 242 -16.71 -0.02 -18.13
C GLN A 242 -16.28 -0.82 -19.36
N ASP A 243 -15.11 -0.49 -19.94
CA ASP A 243 -14.47 -1.28 -20.99
C ASP A 243 -13.50 -2.29 -20.35
N LYS A 244 -13.89 -3.57 -20.32
CA LYS A 244 -13.10 -4.64 -19.68
C LYS A 244 -11.73 -4.83 -20.32
N ASP A 245 -11.56 -4.45 -21.58
CA ASP A 245 -10.29 -4.55 -22.30
C ASP A 245 -9.34 -3.38 -21.98
N LYS A 246 -9.79 -2.40 -21.17
CA LYS A 246 -9.03 -1.20 -20.79
C LYS A 246 -9.00 -0.96 -19.29
N GLN A 247 -8.92 -2.01 -18.48
CA GLN A 247 -8.77 -1.84 -17.04
C GLN A 247 -7.55 -0.97 -16.72
N PRO A 248 -7.72 0.15 -15.99
CA PRO A 248 -6.62 0.98 -15.50
C PRO A 248 -5.58 0.16 -14.73
N GLU A 249 -4.29 0.42 -14.97
CA GLU A 249 -3.21 -0.27 -14.23
C GLU A 249 -3.34 -0.07 -12.72
N TRP A 250 -3.79 1.11 -12.27
CA TRP A 250 -4.11 1.34 -10.87
C TRP A 250 -5.12 0.32 -10.30
N LEU A 251 -6.14 -0.11 -11.06
CA LEU A 251 -7.09 -1.12 -10.58
C LEU A 251 -6.52 -2.55 -10.57
N SER A 252 -5.44 -2.81 -11.31
CA SER A 252 -4.71 -4.08 -11.25
C SER A 252 -3.96 -4.23 -9.92
N THR A 253 -3.32 -3.17 -9.44
CA THR A 253 -2.61 -3.16 -8.15
C THR A 253 -3.52 -2.86 -6.96
N HIS A 254 -4.58 -2.07 -7.18
CA HIS A 254 -5.58 -1.64 -6.19
C HIS A 254 -6.97 -2.18 -6.55
N PRO A 255 -7.23 -3.48 -6.32
CA PRO A 255 -8.48 -4.10 -6.75
C PRO A 255 -9.69 -3.40 -6.14
N SER A 256 -10.66 -3.03 -6.99
CA SER A 256 -11.94 -2.51 -6.52
C SER A 256 -12.67 -3.58 -5.70
N GLY A 257 -13.09 -3.23 -4.49
CA GLY A 257 -14.10 -3.99 -3.75
C GLY A 257 -15.48 -3.40 -3.97
N ASP A 258 -16.50 -4.25 -3.94
CA ASP A 258 -17.92 -3.87 -4.07
C ASP A 258 -18.36 -2.84 -3.00
N SER A 259 -17.52 -2.57 -1.99
CA SER A 259 -17.81 -1.69 -0.87
C SER A 259 -16.83 -0.53 -0.64
N ARG A 260 -15.89 -0.18 -1.55
CA ARG A 260 -14.95 0.94 -1.25
C ARG A 260 -15.64 2.29 -1.03
N ILE A 261 -16.57 2.66 -1.92
CA ILE A 261 -17.43 3.84 -1.74
C ILE A 261 -18.21 3.73 -0.42
N TYR A 262 -18.72 2.54 -0.10
CA TYR A 262 -19.46 2.31 1.14
C TYR A 262 -18.59 2.53 2.39
N GLU A 263 -17.35 2.03 2.41
CA GLU A 263 -16.41 2.23 3.53
C GLU A 263 -16.02 3.70 3.69
N ILE A 264 -15.76 4.40 2.57
CA ILE A 264 -15.50 5.85 2.57
C ILE A 264 -16.70 6.60 3.13
N GLN A 265 -17.91 6.29 2.67
CA GLN A 265 -19.14 6.93 3.13
C GLN A 265 -19.40 6.67 4.62
N ARG A 266 -19.16 5.43 5.08
CA ARG A 266 -19.34 5.05 6.48
C ARG A 266 -18.41 5.83 7.43
N ASN A 267 -17.22 6.19 6.97
CA ASN A 267 -16.21 6.94 7.75
C ASN A 267 -16.15 8.42 7.36
N MET A 268 -17.08 8.90 6.53
CA MET A 268 -17.05 10.25 5.96
C MET A 268 -17.14 11.34 7.05
N MET A 269 -17.95 11.11 8.09
CA MET A 269 -18.12 12.09 9.16
C MET A 269 -16.84 12.33 9.94
N ASP A 270 -16.07 11.27 10.23
CA ASP A 270 -14.78 11.40 10.92
C ASP A 270 -13.81 12.26 10.10
N ALA A 271 -13.74 12.04 8.79
CA ALA A 271 -12.91 12.83 7.90
C ALA A 271 -13.43 14.27 7.73
N LEU A 272 -14.74 14.50 7.66
CA LEU A 272 -15.33 15.84 7.56
C LEU A 272 -15.06 16.68 8.81
N ILE A 273 -15.00 16.07 10.01
CA ILE A 273 -14.57 16.76 11.24
C ILE A 273 -13.14 17.30 11.08
N LEU A 274 -12.23 16.46 10.58
CA LEU A 274 -10.83 16.84 10.36
C LEU A 274 -10.71 17.93 9.30
N TYR A 275 -11.44 17.80 8.20
CA TYR A 275 -11.46 18.77 7.11
C TYR A 275 -12.02 20.12 7.58
N ALA A 276 -13.16 20.14 8.28
CA ALA A 276 -13.72 21.37 8.84
C ALA A 276 -12.71 22.08 9.76
N ARG A 277 -12.02 21.32 10.61
CA ARG A 277 -10.95 21.85 11.47
C ARG A 277 -9.79 22.42 10.67
N ALA A 278 -9.31 21.72 9.64
CA ALA A 278 -8.24 22.20 8.76
C ALA A 278 -8.65 23.48 8.00
N LYS A 279 -9.94 23.67 7.73
CA LYS A 279 -10.52 24.87 7.13
C LYS A 279 -10.91 25.95 8.14
N ASN A 280 -10.64 25.74 9.43
CA ASN A 280 -11.03 26.62 10.53
C ASN A 280 -12.52 26.99 10.52
N THR A 281 -13.37 25.98 10.32
CA THR A 281 -14.83 26.11 10.23
C THR A 281 -15.54 24.92 10.88
N THR A 282 -16.87 24.90 10.81
CA THR A 282 -17.71 23.79 11.27
C THR A 282 -18.30 23.03 10.08
N ILE A 283 -18.74 21.79 10.30
CA ILE A 283 -19.23 20.90 9.24
C ILE A 283 -20.43 21.51 8.51
N ASP A 284 -21.36 22.13 9.25
CA ASP A 284 -22.56 22.79 8.72
C ASP A 284 -22.24 24.00 7.81
N ARG A 285 -21.02 24.53 7.88
CA ARG A 285 -20.55 25.65 7.06
C ARG A 285 -19.64 25.22 5.91
N LEU A 286 -19.35 23.93 5.77
CA LEU A 286 -18.58 23.43 4.64
C LEU A 286 -19.39 23.59 3.35
N PRO A 287 -18.78 24.05 2.25
CA PRO A 287 -19.46 24.13 0.97
C PRO A 287 -19.83 22.72 0.48
N ASN A 288 -20.78 22.62 -0.44
CA ASN A 288 -20.98 21.37 -1.18
C ASN A 288 -19.73 21.03 -1.99
N TYR A 289 -19.38 19.74 -2.04
CA TYR A 289 -18.26 19.28 -2.87
C TYR A 289 -18.57 19.48 -4.35
N LYS A 290 -17.55 19.87 -5.12
CA LYS A 290 -17.65 20.13 -6.57
C LYS A 290 -16.62 19.26 -7.29
N PRO A 291 -17.05 18.12 -7.89
CA PRO A 291 -16.16 17.17 -8.57
C PRO A 291 -15.56 17.71 -9.88
#